data_AF-A0AB34JNI0-F1
#
_entry.id   AF-A0AB34JNI0-F1
#
_cell.length_a   1.000
_cell.length_b   1.000
_cell.length_c   1.000
_cell.angle_alpha   90.00
_cell.angle_beta   90.00
_cell.angle_gamma   90.00
#
_symmetry.space_group_name_H-M   'P 1'
#
loop_
_entity.id
_entity.type
_entity.pdbx_description
1 polymer ?
#
loop_
_entity_poly.entity_id
_entity_poly.type
_entity_poly.pdbx_seq_one_letter_code
_entity_poly.pdbx_strand_id
1 'polypeptide(L)'
;MAPVSVDDVIVLDEDGAPHELPSLWRERRILLVFLRHLGCRFCRQQVALLRSVQPELRRHGVEVVLVSIGTPPQLRAFKAESGFEGLAFVDPSPETPLVYASFQLRRGEGLVGGTEEGRAKGEEALAAGFVDGGYPTPEGVRDFTGDGKYTGDVFQVGGVFVLGAGNTCDFAYRSSFAGDHPDPAAILEAVTGVRADGSKYVYPSTSSWLDRLASSTRASTAAPRRRALLLLLLLPPLLLLLPAPPYLHAAAVLFPLLLLPFLLLPLPRLPLPSSPSPPLPAAASVPLLTPTDVDDIAIARRLVACDCSPVGSTDLATDWRVLPPQEEEAMLAEGEHLASLASLGALRSTSRSSSLSSLSPPLLTLLASPLLDDAALHQMRLTNCYLRDFLAKPHPSLGRAGPTCPFVPKSLQLGHIRLGVVPSPPCPSAEAMAALVRGFLPIFEALPPQGGATAVFKAIVLLFPHVPLVHAPQVIDGTQAALKEEFVSRGLMLGEFHLLNNSCGLHNANFFPLRMLCPALAIRHMVPSDLVFLSGAQYPPRRRAAFLQSYIAKMSDQKGAKAQAEVAHAQEMLDAVLAEIGQ
;
A
#
# COMPACT_ATOMS: atom_id res chain seq x y z
N MET A 1 -1.13 -7.70 13.95
CA MET A 1 0.02 -7.13 14.69
C MET A 1 0.18 -5.68 14.27
N ALA A 2 0.69 -4.81 15.15
CA ALA A 2 1.17 -3.49 14.73
C ALA A 2 2.33 -3.65 13.72
N PRO A 3 2.59 -2.68 12.82
CA PRO A 3 3.75 -2.74 11.94
C PRO A 3 5.05 -2.75 12.77
N VAL A 4 5.83 -3.82 12.63
CA VAL A 4 7.12 -3.97 13.29
C VAL A 4 8.15 -3.15 12.52
N SER A 5 8.72 -2.12 13.15
CA SER A 5 9.77 -1.30 12.54
C SER A 5 11.05 -2.11 12.31
N VAL A 6 11.70 -1.90 11.17
CA VAL A 6 13.03 -2.50 10.90
C VAL A 6 14.09 -1.92 11.84
N ASP A 7 13.89 -0.70 12.35
CA ASP A 7 14.86 -0.03 13.23
C ASP A 7 14.91 -0.64 14.65
N ASP A 8 13.88 -1.38 15.06
CA ASP A 8 13.72 -1.91 16.43
C ASP A 8 13.88 -3.45 16.54
N VAL A 9 14.16 -4.16 15.44
CA VAL A 9 14.28 -5.63 15.44
C VAL A 9 15.69 -6.13 15.75
N ILE A 10 15.75 -7.18 16.58
CA ILE A 10 16.97 -7.91 16.91
C ILE A 10 17.00 -9.29 16.23
N VAL A 11 18.20 -9.79 15.98
CA VAL A 11 18.47 -11.16 15.50
C VAL A 11 19.49 -11.84 16.42
N LEU A 12 19.44 -13.17 16.56
CA LEU A 12 20.36 -13.94 17.41
C LEU A 12 21.42 -14.64 16.56
N ASP A 13 22.69 -14.55 16.91
CA ASP A 13 23.75 -15.30 16.21
C ASP A 13 23.80 -16.79 16.59
N GLU A 14 24.82 -17.52 16.12
CA GLU A 14 25.00 -18.95 16.41
C GLU A 14 25.37 -19.28 17.87
N ASP A 15 25.85 -18.29 18.64
CA ASP A 15 26.09 -18.37 20.09
C ASP A 15 24.87 -17.91 20.90
N GLY A 16 23.86 -17.34 20.23
CA GLY A 16 22.63 -16.82 20.83
C GLY A 16 22.73 -15.38 21.32
N ALA A 17 23.80 -14.65 20.99
CA ALA A 17 23.91 -13.24 21.34
C ALA A 17 23.00 -12.38 20.45
N PRO A 18 22.30 -11.37 21.02
CA PRO A 18 21.40 -10.51 20.26
C PRO A 18 22.15 -9.35 19.58
N HIS A 19 21.77 -9.07 18.33
CA HIS A 19 22.29 -7.97 17.53
C HIS A 19 21.13 -7.13 16.98
N GLU A 20 21.24 -5.80 17.02
CA GLU A 20 20.35 -4.90 16.25
C GLU A 20 20.51 -5.20 14.77
N LEU A 21 19.44 -5.60 14.07
CA LEU A 21 19.56 -5.95 12.65
C LEU A 21 20.10 -4.80 11.77
N PRO A 22 19.68 -3.52 11.93
CA PRO A 22 20.25 -2.40 11.18
C PRO A 22 21.75 -2.17 11.39
N SER A 23 22.34 -2.65 12.50
CA SER A 23 23.77 -2.49 12.75
C SER A 23 24.63 -3.20 11.69
N LEU A 24 24.11 -4.25 11.07
CA LEU A 24 24.85 -5.09 10.12
C LEU A 24 25.19 -4.39 8.78
N TRP A 25 24.43 -3.35 8.43
CA TRP A 25 24.63 -2.54 7.21
C TRP A 25 24.75 -1.02 7.47
N ARG A 26 24.70 -0.58 8.74
CA ARG A 26 24.74 0.84 9.13
C ARG A 26 25.85 1.64 8.44
N GLU A 27 27.01 1.02 8.27
CA GLU A 27 28.23 1.61 7.68
C GLU A 27 28.74 0.91 6.41
N ARG A 28 28.02 -0.09 5.88
CA ARG A 28 28.50 -0.93 4.76
C ARG A 28 27.36 -1.51 3.92
N ARG A 29 27.66 -1.93 2.68
CA ARG A 29 26.70 -2.70 1.87
C ARG A 29 26.74 -4.19 2.24
N ILE A 30 25.58 -4.81 2.37
CA ILE A 30 25.40 -6.26 2.57
C ILE A 30 24.39 -6.84 1.57
N LEU A 31 24.46 -8.14 1.37
CA LEU A 31 23.37 -8.94 0.82
C LEU A 31 22.66 -9.66 1.97
N LEU A 32 21.52 -9.14 2.42
CA LEU A 32 20.70 -9.75 3.47
C LEU A 32 19.77 -10.79 2.83
N VAL A 33 19.88 -12.05 3.26
CA VAL A 33 19.07 -13.15 2.75
C VAL A 33 18.29 -13.81 3.87
N PHE A 34 16.98 -13.85 3.71
CA PHE A 34 16.08 -14.60 4.55
C PHE A 34 15.88 -16.00 3.95
N LEU A 35 16.38 -17.01 4.65
CA LEU A 35 16.01 -18.41 4.42
C LEU A 35 14.58 -18.64 4.94
N ARG A 36 13.95 -19.75 4.59
CA ARG A 36 12.61 -20.07 5.11
C ARG A 36 12.69 -20.57 6.56
N HIS A 37 13.32 -21.72 6.73
CA HIS A 37 13.59 -22.35 8.01
C HIS A 37 14.75 -23.33 7.84
N LEU A 38 15.49 -23.56 8.92
CA LEU A 38 16.57 -24.54 8.93
C LEU A 38 16.00 -25.95 8.65
N GLY A 39 16.68 -26.72 7.80
CA GLY A 39 16.23 -28.06 7.40
C GLY A 39 15.40 -28.16 6.11
N CYS A 40 15.01 -27.03 5.51
CA CYS A 40 14.29 -27.00 4.24
C CYS A 40 15.22 -27.21 3.03
N ARG A 41 14.83 -28.07 2.07
CA ARG A 41 15.54 -28.30 0.82
C ARG A 41 15.84 -27.01 0.04
N PHE A 42 14.87 -26.10 -0.01
CA PHE A 42 14.99 -24.83 -0.72
C PHE A 42 16.02 -23.91 -0.09
N CYS A 43 16.21 -24.00 1.23
CA CYS A 43 17.23 -23.21 1.94
C CYS A 43 18.63 -23.78 1.71
N ARG A 44 18.75 -25.12 1.66
CA ARG A 44 20.00 -25.80 1.24
C ARG A 44 20.39 -25.41 -0.19
N GLN A 45 19.43 -25.43 -1.12
CA GLN A 45 19.60 -24.98 -2.51
C GLN A 45 20.02 -23.50 -2.60
N GLN A 46 19.34 -22.60 -1.87
CA GLN A 46 19.65 -21.18 -1.83
C GLN A 46 21.07 -20.91 -1.30
N VAL A 47 21.48 -21.62 -0.26
CA VAL A 47 22.82 -21.46 0.32
C VAL A 47 23.90 -22.01 -0.61
N ALA A 48 23.65 -23.11 -1.32
CA ALA A 48 24.55 -23.59 -2.38
C ALA A 48 24.71 -22.55 -3.51
N LEU A 49 23.61 -21.94 -3.96
CA LEU A 49 23.60 -20.84 -4.92
C LEU A 49 24.43 -19.65 -4.42
N LEU A 50 24.20 -19.20 -3.18
CA LEU A 50 24.91 -18.08 -2.57
C LEU A 50 26.41 -18.35 -2.41
N ARG A 51 26.80 -19.57 -2.05
CA ARG A 51 28.22 -19.98 -1.98
C ARG A 51 28.94 -19.87 -3.33
N SER A 52 28.22 -20.03 -4.45
CA SER A 52 28.82 -19.85 -5.79
C SER A 52 29.13 -18.39 -6.13
N VAL A 53 28.31 -17.43 -5.68
CA VAL A 53 28.49 -15.99 -5.92
C VAL A 53 29.28 -15.27 -4.82
N GLN A 54 29.32 -15.82 -3.60
CA GLN A 54 29.96 -15.21 -2.44
C GLN A 54 31.43 -14.78 -2.66
N PRO A 55 32.29 -15.53 -3.39
CA PRO A 55 33.66 -15.07 -3.68
C PRO A 55 33.70 -13.77 -4.49
N GLU A 56 32.74 -13.55 -5.40
CA GLU A 56 32.64 -12.31 -6.16
C GLU A 56 32.08 -11.18 -5.29
N LEU A 57 31.01 -11.43 -4.53
CA LEU A 57 30.44 -10.45 -3.59
C LEU A 57 31.51 -9.91 -2.60
N ARG A 58 32.35 -10.81 -2.07
CA ARG A 58 33.49 -10.46 -1.21
C ARG A 58 34.54 -9.58 -1.91
N ARG A 59 34.79 -9.74 -3.22
CA ARG A 59 35.70 -8.85 -4.00
C ARG A 59 35.18 -7.42 -4.09
N HIS A 60 33.85 -7.23 -4.11
CA HIS A 60 33.21 -5.91 -4.07
C HIS A 60 32.97 -5.40 -2.64
N GLY A 61 33.55 -6.06 -1.63
CA GLY A 61 33.44 -5.65 -0.22
C GLY A 61 32.06 -5.91 0.41
N VAL A 62 31.22 -6.74 -0.22
CA VAL A 62 29.86 -7.02 0.23
C VAL A 62 29.77 -8.39 0.87
N GLU A 63 29.33 -8.41 2.12
CA GLU A 63 29.12 -9.65 2.87
C GLU A 63 27.70 -10.18 2.69
N VAL A 64 27.57 -11.51 2.59
CA VAL A 64 26.27 -12.20 2.62
C VAL A 64 25.90 -12.45 4.08
N VAL A 65 24.72 -11.97 4.47
CA VAL A 65 24.16 -12.14 5.81
C VAL A 65 22.92 -13.00 5.71
N LEU A 66 22.90 -14.15 6.40
CA LEU A 66 21.71 -14.99 6.47
C LEU A 66 20.85 -14.68 7.70
N VAL A 67 19.54 -14.72 7.54
CA VAL A 67 18.56 -14.80 8.64
C VAL A 67 17.69 -16.04 8.38
N SER A 68 17.45 -16.86 9.39
CA SER A 68 16.61 -18.07 9.29
C SER A 68 15.62 -18.18 10.44
N ILE A 69 14.49 -18.86 10.23
CA ILE A 69 13.74 -19.44 11.36
C ILE A 69 14.51 -20.69 11.84
N GLY A 70 14.67 -20.82 13.16
CA GLY A 70 15.36 -21.91 13.82
C GLY A 70 15.89 -21.46 15.18
N THR A 71 16.86 -22.18 15.72
CA THR A 71 17.58 -21.81 16.96
C THR A 71 19.09 -21.70 16.73
N PRO A 72 19.86 -21.00 17.60
CA PRO A 72 21.31 -20.88 17.47
C PRO A 72 22.07 -22.21 17.31
N PRO A 73 21.75 -23.29 18.06
CA PRO A 73 22.39 -24.60 17.85
C PRO A 73 22.09 -25.22 16.48
N GLN A 74 20.85 -25.08 16.00
CA GLN A 74 20.46 -25.56 14.67
C GLN A 74 21.14 -24.74 13.58
N LEU A 75 21.32 -23.42 13.78
CA LEU A 75 22.02 -22.55 12.84
C LEU A 75 23.48 -22.96 12.70
N ARG A 76 24.15 -23.27 13.81
CA ARG A 76 25.52 -23.78 13.80
C ARG A 76 25.64 -25.11 13.07
N ALA A 77 24.70 -26.03 13.31
CA ALA A 77 24.64 -27.31 12.60
C ALA A 77 24.42 -27.10 11.08
N PHE A 78 23.50 -26.23 10.69
CA PHE A 78 23.22 -25.90 9.29
C PHE A 78 24.40 -25.21 8.59
N LYS A 79 25.15 -24.32 9.27
CA LYS A 79 26.38 -23.73 8.70
C LYS A 79 27.45 -24.80 8.46
N ALA A 80 27.66 -25.71 9.42
CA ALA A 80 28.60 -26.81 9.30
C ALA A 80 28.21 -27.79 8.18
N GLU A 81 26.92 -28.10 8.02
CA GLU A 81 26.39 -28.96 6.96
C GLU A 81 26.50 -28.31 5.57
N SER A 82 26.09 -27.05 5.45
CA SER A 82 26.02 -26.33 4.16
C SER A 82 27.36 -25.79 3.67
N GLY A 83 28.37 -25.69 4.55
CA GLY A 83 29.65 -25.05 4.28
C GLY A 83 29.53 -23.54 4.04
N PHE A 84 28.51 -22.89 4.63
CA PHE A 84 28.33 -21.44 4.51
C PHE A 84 29.28 -20.66 5.41
N GLU A 85 30.13 -19.84 4.79
CA GLU A 85 31.04 -18.94 5.47
C GLU A 85 30.49 -17.51 5.49
N GLY A 86 30.07 -17.01 6.64
CA GLY A 86 29.62 -15.62 6.79
C GLY A 86 28.78 -15.41 8.04
N LEU A 87 28.32 -14.18 8.21
CA LEU A 87 27.33 -13.86 9.24
C LEU A 87 26.01 -14.57 8.96
N ALA A 88 25.47 -15.22 9.98
CA ALA A 88 24.16 -15.84 9.93
C ALA A 88 23.50 -15.68 11.29
N PHE A 89 22.19 -15.51 11.29
CA PHE A 89 21.39 -15.28 12.47
C PHE A 89 20.06 -16.04 12.41
N VAL A 90 19.39 -16.17 13.55
CA VAL A 90 17.99 -16.60 13.63
C VAL A 90 17.08 -15.48 14.15
N ASP A 91 15.82 -15.54 13.73
CA ASP A 91 14.77 -14.72 14.34
C ASP A 91 14.53 -15.16 15.79
N PRO A 92 14.52 -14.25 16.79
CA PRO A 92 14.28 -14.60 18.19
C PRO A 92 12.87 -15.14 18.46
N SER A 93 11.93 -14.96 17.54
CA SER A 93 10.51 -15.33 17.66
C SER A 93 10.11 -16.35 16.60
N PRO A 94 10.66 -17.59 16.60
CA PRO A 94 10.52 -18.53 15.49
C PRO A 94 9.05 -18.91 15.16
N GLU A 95 8.14 -18.87 16.13
CA GLU A 95 6.71 -19.14 15.90
C GLU A 95 5.95 -17.97 15.25
N THR A 96 6.46 -16.74 15.38
CA THR A 96 5.89 -15.51 14.80
C THR A 96 7.03 -14.59 14.35
N PRO A 97 7.70 -14.90 13.22
CA PRO A 97 9.01 -14.31 12.91
C PRO A 97 8.94 -12.79 12.68
N LEU A 98 9.31 -12.02 13.71
CA LEU A 98 9.13 -10.57 13.76
C LEU A 98 10.03 -9.85 12.74
N VAL A 99 11.20 -10.42 12.49
CA VAL A 99 12.20 -9.91 11.55
C VAL A 99 11.72 -10.10 10.12
N TYR A 100 11.08 -11.23 9.82
CA TYR A 100 10.44 -11.47 8.52
C TYR A 100 9.27 -10.53 8.30
N ALA A 101 8.48 -10.27 9.35
CA ALA A 101 7.38 -9.32 9.31
C ALA A 101 7.86 -7.87 9.05
N SER A 102 8.97 -7.43 9.66
CA SER A 102 9.54 -6.10 9.40
C SER A 102 10.10 -5.97 7.98
N PHE A 103 10.66 -7.04 7.43
CA PHE A 103 11.04 -7.14 6.01
C PHE A 103 9.88 -7.49 5.07
N GLN A 104 8.66 -7.61 5.61
CA GLN A 104 7.41 -7.81 4.89
C GLN A 104 7.38 -9.10 4.05
N LEU A 105 8.01 -10.17 4.54
CA LEU A 105 8.12 -11.44 3.83
C LEU A 105 6.84 -12.27 3.97
N ARG A 106 6.41 -12.87 2.86
CA ARG A 106 5.14 -13.61 2.75
C ARG A 106 5.16 -14.88 3.58
N ARG A 107 3.98 -15.32 4.05
CA ARG A 107 3.76 -16.60 4.73
C ARG A 107 2.43 -17.21 4.29
N GLY A 108 2.33 -18.53 4.34
CA GLY A 108 1.07 -19.26 4.10
C GLY A 108 1.28 -20.63 3.48
N GLU A 109 0.43 -21.59 3.84
CA GLU A 109 0.53 -23.00 3.43
C GLU A 109 0.56 -23.16 1.90
N GLY A 110 -0.31 -22.42 1.19
CA GLY A 110 -0.37 -22.40 -0.27
C GLY A 110 0.91 -21.93 -0.96
N LEU A 111 1.75 -21.15 -0.28
CA LEU A 111 3.05 -20.71 -0.81
C LEU A 111 4.13 -21.79 -0.68
N VAL A 112 3.89 -22.86 0.09
CA VAL A 112 4.90 -23.89 0.42
C VAL A 112 4.59 -25.23 -0.24
N GLY A 113 3.30 -25.55 -0.46
CA GLY A 113 2.89 -26.80 -1.10
C GLY A 113 1.82 -26.67 -2.19
N GLY A 114 1.43 -25.45 -2.59
CA GLY A 114 0.24 -25.21 -3.42
C GLY A 114 0.46 -24.70 -4.85
N THR A 115 1.68 -24.33 -5.25
CA THR A 115 1.95 -23.76 -6.60
C THR A 115 2.61 -24.77 -7.54
N GLU A 116 2.32 -24.65 -8.83
CA GLU A 116 2.93 -25.48 -9.89
C GLU A 116 4.45 -25.23 -9.98
N GLU A 117 4.84 -23.96 -9.89
CA GLU A 117 6.22 -23.48 -9.90
C GLU A 117 6.99 -23.94 -8.67
N GLY A 118 6.36 -23.97 -7.49
CA GLY A 118 6.95 -24.49 -6.26
C GLY A 118 7.15 -26.00 -6.31
N ARG A 119 6.23 -26.72 -6.96
CA ARG A 119 6.37 -28.16 -7.22
C ARG A 119 7.54 -28.45 -8.18
N ALA A 120 7.65 -27.68 -9.27
CA ALA A 120 8.76 -27.79 -10.23
C ALA A 120 10.12 -27.44 -9.58
N LYS A 121 10.20 -26.36 -8.79
CA LYS A 121 11.40 -26.05 -8.00
C LYS A 121 11.70 -27.11 -6.94
N GLY A 122 10.67 -27.76 -6.38
CA GLY A 122 10.80 -28.88 -5.45
C GLY A 122 11.43 -30.12 -6.10
N GLU A 123 11.11 -30.39 -7.36
CA GLU A 123 11.73 -31.45 -8.18
C GLU A 123 13.18 -31.08 -8.55
N GLU A 124 13.44 -29.83 -8.96
CA GLU A 124 14.80 -29.33 -9.24
C GLU A 124 15.73 -29.45 -8.02
N ALA A 125 15.26 -29.05 -6.83
CA ALA A 125 16.02 -29.14 -5.59
C ALA A 125 16.35 -30.60 -5.23
N LEU A 126 15.37 -31.52 -5.36
CA LEU A 126 15.59 -32.95 -5.11
C LEU A 126 16.55 -33.58 -6.11
N ALA A 127 16.45 -33.24 -7.40
CA ALA A 127 17.35 -33.72 -8.44
C ALA A 127 18.80 -33.25 -8.21
N ALA A 128 18.99 -32.06 -7.63
CA ALA A 128 20.28 -31.54 -7.19
C ALA A 128 20.77 -32.13 -5.83
N GLY A 129 20.05 -33.08 -5.24
CA GLY A 129 20.40 -33.73 -3.97
C GLY A 129 20.01 -32.96 -2.71
N PHE A 130 19.31 -31.82 -2.84
CA PHE A 130 18.77 -31.10 -1.69
C PHE A 130 17.48 -31.76 -1.22
N VAL A 131 17.57 -32.49 -0.11
CA VAL A 131 16.41 -33.11 0.56
C VAL A 131 15.93 -32.26 1.73
N ASP A 132 14.68 -32.47 2.13
CA ASP A 132 14.20 -32.01 3.44
C ASP A 132 14.73 -32.93 4.54
N GLY A 133 14.93 -32.39 5.73
CA GLY A 133 15.51 -33.14 6.85
C GLY A 133 16.00 -32.17 7.90
N GLY A 134 15.07 -31.66 8.71
CA GLY A 134 15.37 -30.68 9.73
C GLY A 134 16.06 -31.24 10.97
N TYR A 135 16.27 -30.33 11.92
CA TYR A 135 17.06 -30.55 13.12
C TYR A 135 16.14 -30.76 14.32
N PRO A 136 16.54 -31.51 15.36
CA PRO A 136 15.71 -31.74 16.54
C PRO A 136 15.13 -30.42 17.08
N THR A 137 13.81 -30.33 17.15
CA THR A 137 13.12 -29.16 17.68
C THR A 137 13.29 -29.12 19.21
N PRO A 138 13.68 -27.98 19.82
CA PRO A 138 13.85 -27.88 21.26
C PRO A 138 12.54 -28.10 22.02
N GLU A 139 12.65 -28.63 23.25
CA GLU A 139 11.49 -28.78 24.14
C GLU A 139 10.76 -27.44 24.34
N GLY A 140 9.42 -27.48 24.22
CA GLY A 140 8.56 -26.31 24.40
C GLY A 140 8.37 -25.42 23.17
N VAL A 141 9.05 -25.67 22.05
CA VAL A 141 8.82 -24.94 20.78
C VAL A 141 7.92 -25.77 19.86
N ARG A 142 6.99 -25.10 19.15
CA ARG A 142 6.09 -25.79 18.21
C ARG A 142 6.82 -26.35 17.00
N ASP A 143 6.60 -27.63 16.77
CA ASP A 143 6.87 -28.35 15.53
C ASP A 143 5.57 -28.46 14.73
N PHE A 144 5.47 -27.69 13.65
CA PHE A 144 4.21 -27.56 12.88
C PHE A 144 3.92 -28.75 11.95
N THR A 145 4.92 -29.61 11.71
CA THR A 145 4.81 -30.82 10.89
C THR A 145 4.43 -32.07 11.69
N GLY A 146 4.63 -32.06 13.01
CA GLY A 146 4.38 -33.20 13.90
C GLY A 146 5.43 -34.31 13.84
N ASP A 147 6.60 -34.06 13.21
CA ASP A 147 7.70 -35.02 13.05
C ASP A 147 8.94 -34.73 13.92
N GLY A 148 8.90 -33.63 14.69
CA GLY A 148 9.91 -33.24 15.69
C GLY A 148 11.18 -32.62 15.12
N LYS A 149 11.14 -32.11 13.87
CA LYS A 149 12.33 -31.70 13.11
C LYS A 149 12.32 -30.27 12.59
N TYR A 150 11.23 -29.54 12.74
CA TYR A 150 11.14 -28.15 12.29
C TYR A 150 10.76 -27.24 13.43
N THR A 151 11.52 -26.15 13.54
CA THR A 151 11.31 -25.13 14.57
C THR A 151 10.64 -23.93 13.95
N GLY A 152 9.51 -23.51 14.52
CA GLY A 152 8.84 -22.27 14.12
C GLY A 152 8.02 -22.38 12.83
N ASP A 153 7.65 -21.22 12.26
CA ASP A 153 6.68 -21.12 11.18
C ASP A 153 7.19 -21.69 9.84
N VAL A 154 6.93 -22.98 9.63
CA VAL A 154 7.24 -23.71 8.37
C VAL A 154 6.48 -23.19 7.15
N PHE A 155 5.54 -22.24 7.31
CA PHE A 155 4.81 -21.62 6.21
C PHE A 155 5.37 -20.26 5.78
N GLN A 156 6.39 -19.75 6.47
CA GLN A 156 7.15 -18.57 6.04
C GLN A 156 7.89 -18.84 4.71
N VAL A 157 7.94 -17.85 3.82
CA VAL A 157 8.87 -17.84 2.67
C VAL A 157 9.93 -16.75 2.82
N GLY A 158 11.02 -16.90 2.07
CA GLY A 158 12.24 -16.12 2.20
C GLY A 158 12.25 -14.81 1.40
N GLY A 159 13.44 -14.24 1.26
CA GLY A 159 13.68 -13.02 0.49
C GLY A 159 15.17 -12.66 0.43
N VAL A 160 15.50 -11.72 -0.45
CA VAL A 160 16.88 -11.25 -0.69
C VAL A 160 16.87 -9.73 -0.84
N PHE A 161 17.73 -9.04 -0.11
CA PHE A 161 17.81 -7.59 -0.10
C PHE A 161 19.26 -7.12 -0.22
N VAL A 162 19.51 -6.09 -1.05
CA VAL A 162 20.78 -5.36 -1.04
C VAL A 162 20.58 -4.11 -0.20
N LEU A 163 21.21 -4.09 0.97
CA LEU A 163 21.09 -3.02 1.95
C LEU A 163 22.41 -2.28 2.07
N GLY A 164 22.36 -0.97 2.29
CA GLY A 164 23.52 -0.09 2.36
C GLY A 164 23.41 0.96 3.46
N ALA A 165 24.53 1.68 3.65
CA ALA A 165 24.70 2.66 4.71
C ALA A 165 23.58 3.71 4.74
N GLY A 166 23.14 4.08 5.95
CA GLY A 166 21.99 4.97 6.15
C GLY A 166 20.64 4.36 5.73
N ASN A 167 20.47 3.05 5.93
CA ASN A 167 19.24 2.29 5.68
C ASN A 167 18.72 2.40 4.23
N THR A 168 19.63 2.45 3.24
CA THR A 168 19.24 2.35 1.83
C THR A 168 18.96 0.91 1.44
N CYS A 169 17.86 0.66 0.72
CA CYS A 169 17.61 -0.60 0.03
C CYS A 169 17.73 -0.36 -1.47
N ASP A 170 18.73 -0.98 -2.10
CA ASP A 170 19.03 -0.85 -3.54
C ASP A 170 18.33 -1.94 -4.37
N PHE A 171 18.03 -3.08 -3.75
CA PHE A 171 17.31 -4.22 -4.35
C PHE A 171 16.52 -4.96 -3.27
N ALA A 172 15.30 -5.39 -3.62
CA ALA A 172 14.43 -6.18 -2.76
C ALA A 172 13.72 -7.26 -3.57
N TYR A 173 13.89 -8.51 -3.17
CA TYR A 173 13.20 -9.68 -3.70
C TYR A 173 12.48 -10.38 -2.55
N ARG A 174 11.18 -10.59 -2.69
CA ARG A 174 10.37 -11.32 -1.71
C ARG A 174 9.87 -12.58 -2.38
N SER A 175 10.28 -13.74 -1.90
CA SER A 175 9.91 -15.02 -2.49
C SER A 175 8.38 -15.14 -2.52
N SER A 176 7.84 -15.48 -3.68
CA SER A 176 6.41 -15.68 -3.90
C SER A 176 5.94 -17.06 -3.47
N PHE A 177 6.84 -18.05 -3.47
CA PHE A 177 6.62 -19.42 -3.04
C PHE A 177 7.92 -20.05 -2.52
N ALA A 178 7.84 -21.25 -1.94
CA ALA A 178 9.01 -21.97 -1.44
C ALA A 178 9.87 -22.49 -2.60
N GLY A 179 11.12 -22.02 -2.68
CA GLY A 179 12.01 -22.27 -3.82
C GLY A 179 12.06 -21.14 -4.85
N ASP A 180 11.28 -20.08 -4.65
CA ASP A 180 11.40 -18.84 -5.44
C ASP A 180 12.63 -18.03 -4.99
N HIS A 181 13.73 -18.19 -5.73
CA HIS A 181 15.00 -17.52 -5.50
C HIS A 181 15.35 -16.61 -6.69
N PRO A 182 15.86 -15.39 -6.46
CA PRO A 182 16.24 -14.49 -7.55
C PRO A 182 17.46 -15.03 -8.33
N ASP A 183 17.54 -14.63 -9.60
CA ASP A 183 18.67 -14.94 -10.47
C ASP A 183 20.01 -14.43 -9.87
N PRO A 184 21.04 -15.29 -9.74
CA PRO A 184 22.40 -14.88 -9.37
C PRO A 184 22.94 -13.66 -10.14
N ALA A 185 22.63 -13.53 -11.42
CA ALA A 185 23.05 -12.39 -12.24
C ALA A 185 22.38 -11.09 -11.77
N ALA A 186 21.08 -11.14 -11.43
CA ALA A 186 20.36 -10.00 -10.88
C ALA A 186 20.88 -9.61 -9.48
N ILE A 187 21.27 -10.59 -8.64
CA ILE A 187 21.94 -10.32 -7.36
C ILE A 187 23.28 -9.62 -7.58
N LEU A 188 24.09 -10.07 -8.56
CA LEU A 188 25.38 -9.48 -8.86
C LEU A 188 25.25 -8.05 -9.42
N GLU A 189 24.31 -7.80 -10.35
CA GLU A 189 24.02 -6.43 -10.84
C GLU A 189 23.49 -5.52 -9.71
N ALA A 190 22.64 -6.04 -8.83
CA ALA A 190 22.14 -5.34 -7.65
C ALA A 190 23.26 -4.92 -6.68
N VAL A 191 24.19 -5.83 -6.40
CA VAL A 191 25.27 -5.59 -5.42
C VAL A 191 26.37 -4.70 -5.99
N THR A 192 26.83 -5.00 -7.20
CA THR A 192 27.98 -4.33 -7.83
C THR A 192 27.63 -3.00 -8.47
N GLY A 193 26.37 -2.82 -8.87
CA GLY A 193 25.98 -1.73 -9.75
C GLY A 193 26.64 -1.81 -11.13
N VAL A 194 27.01 -3.01 -11.59
CA VAL A 194 27.55 -3.25 -12.94
C VAL A 194 26.56 -4.10 -13.71
N ARG A 195 26.08 -3.59 -14.84
CA ARG A 195 25.14 -4.29 -15.72
C ARG A 195 25.85 -5.33 -16.58
N ALA A 196 25.08 -6.21 -17.22
CA ALA A 196 25.58 -7.21 -18.16
C ALA A 196 26.40 -6.63 -19.36
N ASP A 197 26.20 -5.37 -19.72
CA ASP A 197 26.98 -4.65 -20.75
C ASP A 197 28.28 -3.99 -20.23
N GLY A 198 28.58 -4.17 -18.93
CA GLY A 198 29.72 -3.53 -18.25
C GLY A 198 29.50 -2.08 -17.83
N SER A 199 28.33 -1.49 -18.10
CA SER A 199 27.99 -0.13 -17.65
C SER A 199 27.81 -0.07 -16.14
N LYS A 200 28.27 1.03 -15.53
CA LYS A 200 28.10 1.30 -14.10
C LYS A 200 26.80 2.06 -13.85
N TYR A 201 26.05 1.63 -12.86
CA TYR A 201 24.78 2.18 -12.42
C TYR A 201 24.80 2.44 -10.91
N VAL A 202 24.40 3.64 -10.50
CA VAL A 202 24.23 3.99 -9.07
C VAL A 202 22.75 4.03 -8.79
N TYR A 203 22.30 3.23 -7.83
CA TYR A 203 20.89 3.15 -7.47
C TYR A 203 20.38 4.51 -6.92
N PRO A 204 19.14 4.94 -7.25
CA PRO A 204 18.58 6.21 -6.79
C PRO A 204 18.54 6.35 -5.26
N SER A 205 18.33 5.24 -4.54
CA SER A 205 18.47 5.10 -3.09
C SER A 205 19.85 5.50 -2.58
N THR A 206 20.91 4.91 -3.16
CA THR A 206 22.32 5.25 -2.88
C THR A 206 22.61 6.71 -3.21
N SER A 207 22.17 7.20 -4.38
CA SER A 207 22.36 8.61 -4.81
C SER A 207 21.69 9.58 -3.84
N SER A 208 20.44 9.32 -3.46
CA SER A 208 19.68 10.13 -2.51
C SER A 208 20.32 10.17 -1.11
N TRP A 209 20.98 9.10 -0.68
CA TRP A 209 21.75 9.08 0.57
C TRP A 209 23.05 9.89 0.46
N LEU A 210 23.78 9.78 -0.66
CA LEU A 210 24.95 10.62 -0.93
C LEU A 210 24.59 12.11 -0.97
N ASP A 211 23.45 12.48 -1.57
CA ASP A 211 22.94 13.85 -1.56
C ASP A 211 22.61 14.33 -0.14
N ARG A 212 22.00 13.47 0.69
CA ARG A 212 21.77 13.77 2.12
C ARG A 212 23.08 14.04 2.86
N LEU A 213 24.11 13.20 2.68
CA LEU A 213 25.44 13.42 3.27
C LEU A 213 26.14 14.68 2.74
N ALA A 214 26.08 14.94 1.44
CA ALA A 214 26.65 16.15 0.85
C ALA A 214 25.95 17.42 1.37
N SER A 215 24.63 17.35 1.61
CA SER A 215 23.86 18.45 2.19
C SER A 215 24.20 18.70 3.67
N SER A 216 24.38 17.65 4.50
CA SER A 216 24.79 17.81 5.90
C SER A 216 26.23 18.32 6.02
N THR A 217 27.11 17.91 5.11
CA THR A 217 28.49 18.40 5.03
C THR A 217 28.53 19.89 4.68
N ARG A 218 27.68 20.35 3.74
CA ARG A 218 27.54 21.79 3.41
C ARG A 218 26.90 22.62 4.53
N ALA A 219 26.02 22.02 5.35
CA ALA A 219 25.48 22.67 6.53
C ALA A 219 26.55 22.83 7.64
N SER A 220 27.46 21.85 7.77
CA SER A 220 28.54 21.86 8.77
C SER A 220 29.62 22.93 8.52
N THR A 221 29.92 23.27 7.26
CA THR A 221 30.93 24.28 6.93
C THR A 221 30.44 25.74 7.06
N ALA A 222 29.18 25.97 7.43
CA ALA A 222 28.57 27.29 7.55
C ALA A 222 28.63 27.86 8.99
N ALA A 223 29.80 28.35 9.39
CA ALA A 223 29.98 29.23 10.55
C ALA A 223 31.02 30.33 10.22
N PRO A 224 31.08 31.49 10.92
CA PRO A 224 30.34 31.86 12.15
C PRO A 224 29.72 33.29 12.17
N ARG A 225 28.91 33.64 13.19
CA ARG A 225 29.13 34.83 14.07
C ARG A 225 28.12 35.00 15.22
N ARG A 226 28.57 34.61 16.42
CA ARG A 226 28.38 35.21 17.78
C ARG A 226 27.19 36.14 18.06
N ARG A 227 26.35 35.75 19.04
CA ARG A 227 26.18 36.31 20.42
C ARG A 227 24.97 35.62 21.09
N ALA A 228 24.84 35.43 22.41
CA ALA A 228 25.78 35.29 23.54
C ALA A 228 24.98 34.87 24.81
N LEU A 229 25.56 34.07 25.73
CA LEU A 229 25.18 33.95 27.17
C LEU A 229 23.77 33.35 27.48
N LEU A 230 23.47 32.59 28.55
CA LEU A 230 24.13 32.12 29.81
C LEU A 230 23.91 30.57 29.94
N LEU A 231 24.85 29.75 30.45
CA LEU A 231 24.97 29.22 31.85
C LEU A 231 23.74 28.45 32.39
N LEU A 232 23.85 27.34 33.17
CA LEU A 232 24.95 26.45 33.62
C LEU A 232 24.33 25.19 34.32
N LEU A 233 25.16 24.27 34.86
CA LEU A 233 24.87 22.99 35.60
C LEU A 233 24.86 21.75 34.67
N LEU A 234 25.82 20.81 34.65
CA LEU A 234 26.78 20.27 35.66
C LEU A 234 26.06 19.68 36.90
N LEU A 235 26.16 18.40 37.29
CA LEU A 235 27.08 17.28 36.95
C LEU A 235 26.37 15.90 37.03
N PRO A 236 27.02 14.78 36.60
CA PRO A 236 26.51 13.40 36.65
C PRO A 236 27.21 12.54 37.76
N PRO A 237 27.45 11.21 37.65
CA PRO A 237 26.71 10.18 38.40
C PRO A 237 27.58 9.25 39.28
N LEU A 238 26.97 8.35 40.09
CA LEU A 238 27.59 7.14 40.68
C LEU A 238 26.46 6.16 41.11
N LEU A 239 26.26 4.92 40.62
CA LEU A 239 27.06 3.66 40.59
C LEU A 239 26.94 2.82 41.89
N LEU A 240 27.02 1.48 41.74
CA LEU A 240 26.99 0.36 42.73
C LEU A 240 25.62 -0.35 42.91
N LEU A 241 25.49 -1.67 43.12
CA LEU A 241 26.15 -2.91 42.60
C LEU A 241 25.43 -4.14 43.24
N LEU A 242 25.10 -5.20 42.47
CA LEU A 242 24.89 -6.63 42.89
C LEU A 242 23.69 -6.98 43.82
N PRO A 243 23.33 -8.28 44.00
CA PRO A 243 23.22 -9.40 43.04
C PRO A 243 21.85 -10.16 43.13
N ALA A 244 21.66 -11.22 42.32
CA ALA A 244 20.47 -12.11 42.29
C ALA A 244 20.83 -13.55 42.76
N PRO A 245 19.99 -14.61 42.56
CA PRO A 245 18.52 -14.78 42.56
C PRO A 245 18.13 -15.72 43.76
N PRO A 246 17.52 -16.94 43.68
CA PRO A 246 16.37 -17.51 42.93
C PRO A 246 15.28 -18.18 43.86
N TYR A 247 14.53 -19.18 43.33
CA TYR A 247 13.56 -20.12 43.95
C TYR A 247 12.12 -19.61 44.24
N LEU A 248 11.04 -20.42 44.14
CA LEU A 248 10.60 -21.51 43.23
C LEU A 248 9.10 -21.83 43.56
N HIS A 249 8.44 -22.67 42.75
CA HIS A 249 7.08 -23.26 42.93
C HIS A 249 5.88 -22.32 42.68
N ALA A 250 4.87 -22.60 41.84
CA ALA A 250 4.28 -23.83 41.28
C ALA A 250 3.37 -24.65 42.22
N ALA A 251 2.05 -24.42 42.13
CA ALA A 251 0.93 -25.36 42.39
C ALA A 251 -0.38 -24.64 41.92
N ALA A 252 -1.28 -25.15 41.06
CA ALA A 252 -1.89 -26.47 40.85
C ALA A 252 -3.28 -26.63 41.52
N VAL A 253 -4.34 -26.48 40.71
CA VAL A 253 -5.77 -26.80 40.92
C VAL A 253 -6.33 -26.95 39.47
N LEU A 254 -6.57 -28.10 38.82
CA LEU A 254 -7.34 -29.32 39.16
C LEU A 254 -8.67 -28.98 39.85
N PHE A 255 -9.87 -29.26 39.34
CA PHE A 255 -10.33 -30.32 38.41
C PHE A 255 -11.70 -29.87 37.79
N PRO A 256 -12.48 -30.67 37.01
CA PRO A 256 -13.09 -30.20 35.75
C PRO A 256 -14.59 -30.58 35.65
N LEU A 257 -15.10 -30.78 34.41
CA LEU A 257 -16.18 -31.72 34.05
C LEU A 257 -17.51 -31.67 34.84
N LEU A 258 -18.58 -31.15 34.20
CA LEU A 258 -19.71 -31.97 33.69
C LEU A 258 -20.89 -31.11 33.22
N LEU A 259 -21.15 -31.12 31.92
CA LEU A 259 -22.44 -31.05 31.22
C LEU A 259 -22.12 -31.14 29.72
N LEU A 260 -21.83 -32.35 29.23
CA LEU A 260 -22.76 -33.26 28.54
C LEU A 260 -23.40 -32.68 27.25
N PRO A 261 -23.48 -33.47 26.16
CA PRO A 261 -23.55 -32.93 24.81
C PRO A 261 -24.99 -32.72 24.31
N PHE A 262 -25.14 -31.82 23.34
CA PHE A 262 -26.17 -31.94 22.31
C PHE A 262 -25.53 -31.82 20.92
N LEU A 263 -25.57 -32.92 20.18
CA LEU A 263 -25.25 -32.95 18.77
C LEU A 263 -26.35 -32.25 17.96
N LEU A 264 -25.94 -31.66 16.83
CA LEU A 264 -26.67 -31.64 15.56
C LEU A 264 -28.17 -31.25 15.59
N LEU A 265 -28.46 -29.95 15.49
CA LEU A 265 -29.66 -29.44 14.82
C LEU A 265 -29.31 -28.20 13.98
N PRO A 266 -29.77 -28.10 12.72
CA PRO A 266 -29.55 -26.90 11.91
C PRO A 266 -30.49 -25.78 12.36
N LEU A 267 -29.95 -24.59 12.64
CA LEU A 267 -30.78 -23.42 12.93
C LEU A 267 -31.45 -22.92 11.64
N PRO A 268 -32.76 -22.58 11.67
CA PRO A 268 -33.46 -22.05 10.51
C PRO A 268 -32.95 -20.64 10.18
N ARG A 269 -32.63 -20.39 8.91
CA ARG A 269 -32.34 -19.04 8.43
C ARG A 269 -33.61 -18.20 8.50
N LEU A 270 -33.66 -17.22 9.41
CA LEU A 270 -34.66 -16.15 9.37
C LEU A 270 -34.44 -15.31 8.10
N PRO A 271 -35.48 -15.04 7.31
CA PRO A 271 -35.36 -14.15 6.15
C PRO A 271 -35.20 -12.71 6.64
N LEU A 272 -34.09 -12.06 6.26
CA LEU A 272 -33.96 -10.61 6.37
C LEU A 272 -34.99 -9.93 5.44
N PRO A 273 -35.60 -8.82 5.85
CA PRO A 273 -36.63 -8.15 5.04
C PRO A 273 -35.99 -7.51 3.81
N SER A 274 -36.31 -8.05 2.63
CA SER A 274 -35.90 -7.47 1.34
C SER A 274 -36.70 -6.19 1.06
N SER A 275 -36.22 -5.05 1.57
CA SER A 275 -36.58 -3.76 0.96
C SER A 275 -36.05 -3.74 -0.49
N PRO A 276 -36.83 -3.29 -1.48
CA PRO A 276 -36.33 -3.15 -2.84
C PRO A 276 -35.23 -2.09 -2.88
N SER A 277 -34.05 -2.45 -3.37
CA SER A 277 -32.94 -1.52 -3.54
C SER A 277 -33.36 -0.33 -4.41
N PRO A 278 -33.01 0.91 -4.04
CA PRO A 278 -33.41 2.09 -4.81
C PRO A 278 -32.80 2.03 -6.22
N PRO A 279 -33.56 2.39 -7.28
CA PRO A 279 -32.99 2.54 -8.62
C PRO A 279 -31.99 3.69 -8.65
N LEU A 280 -31.06 3.67 -9.61
CA LEU A 280 -30.14 4.79 -9.83
C LEU A 280 -30.95 6.07 -10.14
N PRO A 281 -30.62 7.21 -9.51
CA PRO A 281 -31.30 8.48 -9.75
C PRO A 281 -30.95 9.05 -11.13
N ALA A 282 -31.68 10.08 -11.57
CA ALA A 282 -31.20 10.91 -12.68
C ALA A 282 -30.02 11.78 -12.21
N ALA A 283 -28.97 11.93 -13.01
CA ALA A 283 -27.77 12.72 -12.65
C ALA A 283 -28.11 14.13 -12.14
N ALA A 284 -29.06 14.81 -12.79
CA ALA A 284 -29.52 16.15 -12.41
C ALA A 284 -30.25 16.25 -11.05
N SER A 285 -30.63 15.11 -10.45
CA SER A 285 -31.27 15.05 -9.13
C SER A 285 -30.29 14.79 -7.97
N VAL A 286 -29.03 14.44 -8.27
CA VAL A 286 -27.99 14.21 -7.26
C VAL A 286 -27.46 15.57 -6.77
N PRO A 287 -27.57 15.90 -5.46
CA PRO A 287 -26.99 17.11 -4.90
C PRO A 287 -25.47 17.15 -5.08
N LEU A 288 -24.95 18.28 -5.56
CA LEU A 288 -23.50 18.52 -5.73
C LEU A 288 -23.04 19.66 -4.82
N LEU A 289 -22.35 19.31 -3.73
CA LEU A 289 -21.92 20.24 -2.68
C LEU A 289 -20.41 20.48 -2.72
N THR A 290 -19.93 21.69 -2.42
CA THR A 290 -18.51 21.90 -2.12
C THR A 290 -18.14 21.30 -0.76
N PRO A 291 -16.84 21.04 -0.50
CA PRO A 291 -16.36 20.69 0.83
C PRO A 291 -16.78 21.69 1.92
N THR A 292 -16.89 22.99 1.61
CA THR A 292 -17.39 24.01 2.55
C THR A 292 -18.89 23.88 2.78
N ASP A 293 -19.69 23.70 1.73
CA ASP A 293 -21.14 23.50 1.85
C ASP A 293 -21.47 22.27 2.73
N VAL A 294 -20.68 21.19 2.60
CA VAL A 294 -20.79 19.98 3.42
C VAL A 294 -20.52 20.27 4.90
N ASP A 295 -19.49 21.06 5.21
CA ASP A 295 -19.18 21.44 6.58
C ASP A 295 -20.26 22.37 7.16
N ASP A 296 -20.69 23.39 6.41
CA ASP A 296 -21.72 24.35 6.82
C ASP A 296 -23.06 23.65 7.09
N ILE A 297 -23.47 22.72 6.23
CA ILE A 297 -24.67 21.90 6.43
C ILE A 297 -24.50 20.95 7.64
N ALA A 298 -23.33 20.34 7.82
CA ALA A 298 -23.05 19.48 8.98
C ALA A 298 -23.07 20.25 10.31
N ILE A 299 -22.57 21.49 10.33
CA ILE A 299 -22.64 22.41 11.47
C ILE A 299 -24.10 22.80 11.73
N ALA A 300 -24.86 23.14 10.69
CA ALA A 300 -26.27 23.51 10.81
C ALA A 300 -27.16 22.35 11.32
N ARG A 301 -26.89 21.11 10.88
CA ARG A 301 -27.53 19.88 11.40
C ARG A 301 -26.92 19.38 12.72
N ARG A 302 -25.78 19.96 13.15
CA ARG A 302 -25.01 19.61 14.36
C ARG A 302 -24.54 18.16 14.43
N LEU A 303 -24.07 17.67 13.30
CA LEU A 303 -23.27 16.46 13.24
C LEU A 303 -21.83 16.82 13.68
N VAL A 304 -21.67 17.23 14.94
CA VAL A 304 -20.40 17.81 15.45
C VAL A 304 -19.33 16.74 15.62
N ALA A 305 -19.71 15.49 15.94
CA ALA A 305 -18.82 14.35 15.84
C ALA A 305 -18.61 13.97 14.37
N CYS A 306 -17.38 14.09 13.86
CA CYS A 306 -16.85 13.16 12.88
C CYS A 306 -15.84 12.33 13.65
N ASP A 307 -16.05 11.02 13.73
CA ASP A 307 -14.93 10.14 14.05
C ASP A 307 -14.14 9.96 12.76
N CYS A 308 -13.18 10.86 12.55
CA CYS A 308 -12.33 10.83 11.38
C CYS A 308 -11.08 9.95 11.59
N SER A 309 -10.98 9.25 12.73
CA SER A 309 -9.87 8.31 12.99
C SER A 309 -9.69 7.28 11.87
N PRO A 310 -10.74 6.69 11.23
CA PRO A 310 -10.56 5.67 10.19
C PRO A 310 -9.87 6.17 8.91
N VAL A 311 -9.84 7.49 8.69
CA VAL A 311 -9.19 8.11 7.53
C VAL A 311 -7.73 8.48 7.82
N GLY A 312 -7.35 8.59 9.10
CA GLY A 312 -6.02 9.01 9.55
C GLY A 312 -5.18 7.92 10.23
N SER A 313 -5.80 6.87 10.79
CA SER A 313 -5.09 5.74 11.41
C SER A 313 -4.70 4.66 10.41
N THR A 314 -5.50 4.50 9.36
CA THR A 314 -5.32 3.45 8.36
C THR A 314 -4.65 4.07 7.13
N ASP A 315 -3.33 3.86 6.99
CA ASP A 315 -2.59 4.30 5.81
C ASP A 315 -2.87 3.37 4.62
N LEU A 316 -4.09 3.53 4.08
CA LEU A 316 -4.60 2.78 2.94
C LEU A 316 -3.72 2.90 1.69
N ALA A 317 -2.89 3.94 1.61
CA ALA A 317 -2.07 4.24 0.45
C ALA A 317 -0.66 3.62 0.52
N THR A 318 -0.18 3.13 1.67
CA THR A 318 1.13 2.47 1.80
C THR A 318 1.09 0.98 2.09
N ASP A 319 -0.08 0.35 2.08
CA ASP A 319 -0.13 -1.11 2.00
C ASP A 319 0.32 -1.58 0.61
N TRP A 320 1.63 -1.65 0.47
CA TRP A 320 2.49 -1.97 -0.67
C TRP A 320 2.18 -3.32 -1.36
N ARG A 321 1.22 -4.09 -0.86
CA ARG A 321 0.73 -5.34 -1.44
C ARG A 321 -0.45 -5.10 -2.38
N VAL A 322 -0.46 -5.84 -3.49
CA VAL A 322 -1.72 -6.29 -4.08
C VAL A 322 -2.37 -7.22 -3.06
N LEU A 323 -3.57 -6.89 -2.60
CA LEU A 323 -4.23 -7.62 -1.51
C LEU A 323 -4.45 -9.09 -1.92
N PRO A 324 -3.92 -10.08 -1.17
CA PRO A 324 -4.26 -11.48 -1.40
C PRO A 324 -5.70 -11.74 -0.92
N PRO A 325 -6.45 -12.68 -1.54
CA PRO A 325 -7.91 -12.82 -1.33
C PRO A 325 -8.38 -12.93 0.13
N GLN A 326 -7.54 -13.46 1.03
CA GLN A 326 -7.84 -13.62 2.46
C GLN A 326 -7.62 -12.33 3.27
N GLU A 327 -6.64 -11.51 2.91
CA GLU A 327 -6.43 -10.18 3.51
C GLU A 327 -7.40 -9.16 2.90
N GLU A 328 -7.73 -9.31 1.61
CA GLU A 328 -8.85 -8.65 0.95
C GLU A 328 -10.15 -8.89 1.71
N GLU A 329 -10.56 -10.13 1.99
CA GLU A 329 -11.79 -10.44 2.76
C GLU A 329 -11.80 -9.79 4.17
N ALA A 330 -10.66 -9.73 4.85
CA ALA A 330 -10.54 -9.09 6.17
C ALA A 330 -10.62 -7.55 6.09
N MET A 331 -9.92 -6.93 5.13
CA MET A 331 -9.98 -5.47 4.89
C MET A 331 -11.34 -5.04 4.34
N LEU A 332 -12.01 -5.91 3.58
CA LEU A 332 -13.39 -5.72 3.15
C LEU A 332 -14.33 -5.75 4.36
N ALA A 333 -14.17 -6.69 5.30
CA ALA A 333 -15.00 -6.73 6.50
C ALA A 333 -14.82 -5.50 7.41
N GLU A 334 -13.57 -5.07 7.65
CA GLU A 334 -13.29 -3.84 8.42
C GLU A 334 -13.74 -2.58 7.64
N GLY A 335 -13.42 -2.51 6.36
CA GLY A 335 -13.80 -1.41 5.47
C GLY A 335 -15.31 -1.26 5.32
N GLU A 336 -16.07 -2.34 5.16
CA GLU A 336 -17.53 -2.32 5.08
C GLU A 336 -18.15 -1.93 6.42
N HIS A 337 -17.59 -2.40 7.55
CA HIS A 337 -18.02 -1.92 8.87
C HIS A 337 -17.83 -0.40 9.02
N LEU A 338 -16.73 0.16 8.49
CA LEU A 338 -16.44 1.60 8.54
C LEU A 338 -17.19 2.43 7.48
N ALA A 339 -17.52 1.85 6.33
CA ALA A 339 -18.15 2.53 5.20
C ALA A 339 -19.69 2.39 5.18
N SER A 340 -20.29 1.42 5.88
CA SER A 340 -21.73 1.21 5.81
C SER A 340 -22.51 2.38 6.38
N LEU A 341 -23.50 2.87 5.63
CA LEU A 341 -24.39 3.96 6.06
C LEU A 341 -25.13 3.64 7.38
N ALA A 342 -25.32 2.35 7.70
CA ALA A 342 -25.90 1.90 8.96
C ALA A 342 -24.95 2.13 10.16
N SER A 343 -23.66 1.80 10.02
CA SER A 343 -22.64 2.14 11.01
C SER A 343 -22.51 3.66 11.18
N LEU A 344 -22.48 4.40 10.07
CA LEU A 344 -22.34 5.85 10.08
C LEU A 344 -23.56 6.56 10.71
N GLY A 345 -24.77 6.03 10.51
CA GLY A 345 -26.00 6.54 11.12
C GLY A 345 -26.17 6.25 12.62
N ALA A 346 -25.37 5.34 13.19
CA ALA A 346 -25.44 5.00 14.62
C ALA A 346 -24.74 6.03 15.54
N LEU A 347 -23.94 6.93 14.98
CA LEU A 347 -23.25 8.01 15.70
C LEU A 347 -24.25 9.08 16.16
N ARG A 348 -24.63 9.02 17.44
CA ARG A 348 -25.74 9.80 18.01
C ARG A 348 -25.56 11.32 17.85
N SER A 349 -26.60 11.98 17.33
CA SER A 349 -26.75 13.43 17.43
C SER A 349 -26.96 13.87 18.88
N THR A 350 -26.43 15.04 19.25
CA THR A 350 -26.70 15.68 20.55
C THR A 350 -27.57 16.91 20.33
N SER A 351 -28.78 16.89 20.90
CA SER A 351 -29.84 17.86 20.60
C SER A 351 -29.81 19.09 21.52
N ARG A 352 -29.85 20.31 20.96
CA ARG A 352 -30.07 21.58 21.71
C ARG A 352 -30.32 22.85 20.85
N SER A 353 -31.32 22.86 19.95
CA SER A 353 -31.78 24.01 19.10
C SER A 353 -30.80 25.13 18.63
N SER A 354 -30.54 25.27 17.32
CA SER A 354 -30.04 26.51 16.69
C SER A 354 -30.65 26.67 15.30
N SER A 355 -30.84 27.90 14.83
CA SER A 355 -31.63 28.18 13.63
C SER A 355 -30.86 27.97 12.32
N LEU A 356 -31.55 27.38 11.34
CA LEU A 356 -31.09 27.18 9.95
C LEU A 356 -30.92 28.50 9.15
N SER A 357 -31.00 29.66 9.82
CA SER A 357 -31.11 31.00 9.23
C SER A 357 -29.78 31.57 8.70
N SER A 358 -28.68 30.83 8.81
CA SER A 358 -27.34 31.26 8.35
C SER A 358 -26.92 30.67 7.01
N LEU A 359 -27.69 29.72 6.44
CA LEU A 359 -27.35 29.07 5.17
C LEU A 359 -27.83 29.89 3.97
N SER A 360 -27.11 29.79 2.86
CA SER A 360 -27.50 30.47 1.61
C SER A 360 -28.78 29.87 1.01
N PRO A 361 -29.60 30.65 0.28
CA PRO A 361 -30.84 30.14 -0.33
C PRO A 361 -30.67 28.91 -1.25
N PRO A 362 -29.58 28.77 -2.04
CA PRO A 362 -29.31 27.53 -2.77
C PRO A 362 -29.11 26.32 -1.86
N LEU A 363 -28.40 26.47 -0.73
CA LEU A 363 -28.18 25.38 0.24
C LEU A 363 -29.47 25.01 0.96
N LEU A 364 -30.32 25.98 1.30
CA LEU A 364 -31.66 25.72 1.85
C LEU A 364 -32.54 24.91 0.90
N THR A 365 -32.36 25.08 -0.42
CA THR A 365 -33.07 24.27 -1.43
C THR A 365 -32.51 22.84 -1.50
N LEU A 366 -31.19 22.69 -1.47
CA LEU A 366 -30.53 21.36 -1.48
C LEU A 366 -30.79 20.56 -0.19
N LEU A 367 -30.98 21.24 0.95
CA LEU A 367 -31.40 20.63 2.22
C LEU A 367 -32.77 19.94 2.17
N ALA A 368 -33.63 20.32 1.23
CA ALA A 368 -34.93 19.67 1.00
C ALA A 368 -34.83 18.42 0.09
N SER A 369 -33.64 18.10 -0.45
CA SER A 369 -33.46 16.91 -1.28
C SER A 369 -33.54 15.64 -0.42
N PRO A 370 -34.36 14.65 -0.79
CA PRO A 370 -34.40 13.36 -0.10
C PRO A 370 -33.11 12.55 -0.27
N LEU A 371 -32.21 12.96 -1.17
CA LEU A 371 -30.91 12.32 -1.40
C LEU A 371 -29.79 12.89 -0.51
N LEU A 372 -30.09 13.90 0.32
CA LEU A 372 -29.15 14.51 1.27
C LEU A 372 -29.60 14.24 2.71
N ASP A 373 -29.69 12.96 3.07
CA ASP A 373 -29.87 12.54 4.46
C ASP A 373 -28.57 12.70 5.29
N ASP A 374 -28.63 12.38 6.58
CA ASP A 374 -27.48 12.52 7.47
C ASP A 374 -26.37 11.50 7.20
N ALA A 375 -26.69 10.35 6.59
CA ALA A 375 -25.71 9.32 6.27
C ALA A 375 -24.91 9.68 5.00
N ALA A 376 -25.57 10.19 3.96
CA ALA A 376 -24.95 10.80 2.79
C ALA A 376 -24.05 11.98 3.20
N LEU A 377 -24.54 12.84 4.09
CA LEU A 377 -23.77 13.96 4.63
C LEU A 377 -22.55 13.48 5.44
N HIS A 378 -22.67 12.41 6.24
CA HIS A 378 -21.53 11.81 6.93
C HIS A 378 -20.49 11.26 5.94
N GLN A 379 -20.91 10.59 4.88
CA GLN A 379 -20.02 10.06 3.83
C GLN A 379 -19.25 11.17 3.11
N MET A 380 -19.90 12.32 2.85
CA MET A 380 -19.23 13.50 2.30
C MET A 380 -18.20 14.10 3.27
N ARG A 381 -18.45 14.08 4.59
CA ARG A 381 -17.49 14.56 5.60
C ARG A 381 -16.24 13.68 5.70
N LEU A 382 -16.39 12.35 5.67
CA LEU A 382 -15.25 11.43 5.58
C LEU A 382 -14.43 11.68 4.30
N THR A 383 -15.11 11.98 3.19
CA THR A 383 -14.48 12.37 1.93
C THR A 383 -13.76 13.72 2.03
N ASN A 384 -14.30 14.71 2.76
CA ASN A 384 -13.62 15.97 3.06
C ASN A 384 -12.31 15.74 3.81
N CYS A 385 -12.28 14.84 4.80
CA CYS A 385 -11.05 14.46 5.50
C CYS A 385 -10.05 13.81 4.55
N TYR A 386 -10.46 12.84 3.72
CA TYR A 386 -9.57 12.23 2.72
C TYR A 386 -8.97 13.26 1.75
N LEU A 387 -9.78 14.24 1.30
CA LEU A 387 -9.31 15.35 0.45
C LEU A 387 -8.31 16.26 1.18
N ARG A 388 -8.57 16.63 2.44
CA ARG A 388 -7.79 17.64 3.20
C ARG A 388 -6.56 17.07 3.89
N ASP A 389 -6.65 15.84 4.38
CA ASP A 389 -5.66 15.22 5.24
C ASP A 389 -4.76 14.21 4.52
N PHE A 390 -5.21 13.65 3.39
CA PHE A 390 -4.40 12.77 2.55
C PHE A 390 -4.06 13.42 1.19
N LEU A 391 -5.04 13.73 0.35
CA LEU A 391 -4.76 14.21 -1.01
C LEU A 391 -4.12 15.61 -1.06
N ALA A 392 -4.46 16.49 -0.12
CA ALA A 392 -3.90 17.84 -0.02
C ALA A 392 -2.58 17.94 0.78
N LYS A 393 -2.12 16.86 1.43
CA LYS A 393 -0.90 16.86 2.26
C LYS A 393 0.23 16.08 1.58
N PRO A 394 1.51 16.36 1.91
CA PRO A 394 2.62 15.50 1.51
C PRO A 394 2.50 14.12 2.14
N HIS A 395 2.97 13.09 1.42
CA HIS A 395 3.02 11.72 1.92
C HIS A 395 4.46 11.19 1.87
N PRO A 396 4.99 10.55 2.94
CA PRO A 396 6.36 10.03 2.95
C PRO A 396 6.65 9.11 1.76
N SER A 397 5.71 8.22 1.45
CA SER A 397 5.81 7.26 0.34
C SER A 397 5.44 7.81 -1.03
N LEU A 398 5.23 9.12 -1.19
CA LEU A 398 4.83 9.71 -2.48
C LEU A 398 5.92 9.61 -3.57
N GLY A 399 7.20 9.50 -3.18
CA GLY A 399 8.34 9.52 -4.11
C GLY A 399 8.72 10.91 -4.64
N ARG A 400 8.00 11.97 -4.26
CA ARG A 400 8.37 13.37 -4.54
C ARG A 400 7.94 14.31 -3.42
N ALA A 401 8.50 15.52 -3.40
CA ALA A 401 8.06 16.59 -2.50
C ALA A 401 6.67 17.15 -2.90
N GLY A 402 6.05 17.85 -1.94
CA GLY A 402 4.72 18.46 -2.10
C GLY A 402 3.57 17.49 -1.84
N PRO A 403 2.32 17.91 -2.08
CA PRO A 403 1.13 17.13 -1.74
C PRO A 403 0.94 15.90 -2.63
N THR A 404 0.24 14.88 -2.12
CA THR A 404 -0.15 13.65 -2.83
C THR A 404 -0.76 13.96 -4.18
N CYS A 405 -1.84 14.76 -4.21
CA CYS A 405 -2.36 15.34 -5.44
C CYS A 405 -1.99 16.83 -5.52
N PRO A 406 -1.26 17.29 -6.57
CA PRO A 406 -0.84 18.68 -6.70
C PRO A 406 -2.00 19.65 -6.97
N PHE A 407 -3.15 19.16 -7.44
CA PHE A 407 -4.31 19.98 -7.76
C PHE A 407 -5.23 20.23 -6.56
N VAL A 408 -5.41 19.22 -5.68
CA VAL A 408 -6.42 19.26 -4.60
C VAL A 408 -6.28 20.45 -3.65
N PRO A 409 -5.09 20.86 -3.15
CA PRO A 409 -4.98 22.05 -2.29
C PRO A 409 -5.55 23.32 -2.94
N LYS A 410 -5.33 23.50 -4.24
CA LYS A 410 -5.82 24.68 -4.97
C LYS A 410 -7.30 24.53 -5.34
N SER A 411 -7.76 23.34 -5.70
CA SER A 411 -9.19 23.04 -5.90
C SER A 411 -10.02 23.27 -4.64
N LEU A 412 -9.48 22.92 -3.46
CA LEU A 412 -10.08 23.21 -2.16
C LEU A 412 -10.13 24.72 -1.89
N GLN A 413 -9.00 25.43 -2.06
CA GLN A 413 -8.93 26.90 -1.87
C GLN A 413 -9.92 27.65 -2.77
N LEU A 414 -10.15 27.17 -3.99
CA LEU A 414 -11.06 27.77 -4.97
C LEU A 414 -12.53 27.32 -4.80
N GLY A 415 -12.83 26.32 -3.96
CA GLY A 415 -14.16 25.72 -3.89
C GLY A 415 -14.61 25.07 -5.21
N HIS A 416 -13.66 24.49 -5.97
CA HIS A 416 -13.90 23.92 -7.31
C HIS A 416 -14.13 22.40 -7.32
N ILE A 417 -14.11 21.74 -6.16
CA ILE A 417 -14.56 20.36 -5.99
C ILE A 417 -16.07 20.35 -5.73
N ARG A 418 -16.79 19.37 -6.29
CA ARG A 418 -18.17 19.02 -5.95
C ARG A 418 -18.26 17.56 -5.53
N LEU A 419 -18.91 17.28 -4.41
CA LEU A 419 -19.21 15.95 -3.91
C LEU A 419 -20.69 15.63 -4.13
N GLY A 420 -21.00 14.45 -4.64
CA GLY A 420 -22.36 13.93 -4.77
C GLY A 420 -22.44 12.48 -4.29
N VAL A 421 -23.38 12.18 -3.40
CA VAL A 421 -23.66 10.80 -2.99
C VAL A 421 -24.76 10.24 -3.89
N VAL A 422 -24.51 9.07 -4.46
CA VAL A 422 -25.42 8.36 -5.35
C VAL A 422 -26.05 7.19 -4.59
N PRO A 423 -27.37 7.21 -4.33
CA PRO A 423 -28.13 6.01 -4.02
C PRO A 423 -28.05 5.04 -5.20
N SER A 424 -27.72 3.78 -4.92
CA SER A 424 -27.63 2.73 -5.93
C SER A 424 -28.09 1.39 -5.37
N PRO A 425 -28.47 0.43 -6.23
CA PRO A 425 -28.43 -0.97 -5.83
C PRO A 425 -26.98 -1.38 -5.53
N PRO A 426 -26.75 -2.48 -4.79
CA PRO A 426 -25.40 -2.94 -4.44
C PRO A 426 -24.52 -3.30 -5.63
N CYS A 427 -25.12 -3.87 -6.68
CA CYS A 427 -24.45 -4.17 -7.94
C CYS A 427 -25.32 -3.63 -9.09
N PRO A 428 -25.16 -2.35 -9.50
CA PRO A 428 -25.83 -1.81 -10.66
C PRO A 428 -25.24 -2.39 -11.94
N SER A 429 -26.06 -2.55 -12.99
CA SER A 429 -25.55 -2.94 -14.30
C SER A 429 -24.62 -1.88 -14.88
N ALA A 430 -23.60 -2.33 -15.63
CA ALA A 430 -22.61 -1.45 -16.23
C ALA A 430 -23.25 -0.39 -17.15
N GLU A 431 -24.30 -0.77 -17.88
CA GLU A 431 -25.05 0.12 -18.78
C GLU A 431 -25.76 1.23 -18.01
N ALA A 432 -26.42 0.89 -16.90
CA ALA A 432 -27.16 1.86 -16.09
C ALA A 432 -26.20 2.80 -15.33
N MET A 433 -25.07 2.27 -14.82
CA MET A 433 -24.03 3.09 -14.20
C MET A 433 -23.35 4.02 -15.21
N ALA A 434 -23.03 3.52 -16.41
CA ALA A 434 -22.49 4.33 -17.49
C ALA A 434 -23.48 5.40 -17.96
N ALA A 435 -24.79 5.11 -18.02
CA ALA A 435 -25.83 6.08 -18.34
C ALA A 435 -25.93 7.19 -17.29
N LEU A 436 -25.89 6.84 -15.99
CA LEU A 436 -25.84 7.81 -14.89
C LEU A 436 -24.61 8.73 -15.00
N VAL A 437 -23.41 8.15 -15.09
CA VAL A 437 -22.15 8.92 -15.08
C VAL A 437 -22.03 9.79 -16.34
N ARG A 438 -22.48 9.31 -17.50
CA ARG A 438 -22.62 10.13 -18.72
C ARG A 438 -23.57 11.31 -18.52
N GLY A 439 -24.64 11.15 -17.74
CA GLY A 439 -25.55 12.23 -17.37
C GLY A 439 -24.90 13.40 -16.63
N PHE A 440 -23.72 13.21 -16.02
CA PHE A 440 -22.95 14.30 -15.40
C PHE A 440 -22.08 15.09 -16.37
N LEU A 441 -21.89 14.66 -17.63
CA LEU A 441 -21.15 15.45 -18.63
C LEU A 441 -21.72 16.86 -18.84
N PRO A 442 -23.01 17.07 -19.19
CA PRO A 442 -23.57 18.41 -19.33
C PRO A 442 -23.57 19.20 -18.01
N ILE A 443 -23.64 18.52 -16.87
CA ILE A 443 -23.56 19.15 -15.54
C ILE A 443 -22.13 19.68 -15.30
N PHE A 444 -21.11 18.88 -15.58
CA PHE A 444 -19.70 19.26 -15.47
C PHE A 444 -19.35 20.40 -16.45
N GLU A 445 -19.83 20.33 -17.69
CA GLU A 445 -19.66 21.36 -18.71
C GLU A 445 -20.30 22.69 -18.28
N ALA A 446 -21.52 22.67 -17.71
CA ALA A 446 -22.21 23.85 -17.21
C ALA A 446 -21.63 24.42 -15.90
N LEU A 447 -21.06 23.59 -15.03
CA LEU A 447 -20.54 24.02 -13.73
C LEU A 447 -19.39 25.03 -13.87
N PRO A 448 -19.42 26.16 -13.14
CA PRO A 448 -18.31 27.10 -13.13
C PRO A 448 -17.10 26.50 -12.39
N PRO A 449 -15.87 26.84 -12.79
CA PRO A 449 -15.50 27.57 -14.00
C PRO A 449 -15.74 26.76 -15.29
N GLN A 450 -16.28 27.42 -16.33
CA GLN A 450 -16.46 26.81 -17.66
C GLN A 450 -15.19 26.91 -18.53
N GLY A 451 -14.25 27.78 -18.17
CA GLY A 451 -12.98 27.98 -18.88
C GLY A 451 -12.01 28.86 -18.09
N GLY A 452 -10.87 29.21 -18.71
CA GLY A 452 -9.81 30.02 -18.10
C GLY A 452 -8.86 29.23 -17.20
N ALA A 453 -7.85 29.92 -16.65
CA ALA A 453 -6.72 29.29 -15.95
C ALA A 453 -7.09 28.47 -14.71
N THR A 454 -8.27 28.70 -14.13
CA THR A 454 -8.77 27.94 -12.96
C THR A 454 -9.64 26.74 -13.32
N ALA A 455 -9.96 26.53 -14.60
CA ALA A 455 -10.82 25.42 -15.06
C ALA A 455 -10.24 24.06 -14.71
N VAL A 456 -8.91 23.90 -14.81
CA VAL A 456 -8.19 22.67 -14.49
C VAL A 456 -8.40 22.17 -13.05
N PHE A 457 -8.78 23.06 -12.13
CA PHE A 457 -9.05 22.71 -10.73
C PHE A 457 -10.49 22.25 -10.47
N LYS A 458 -11.36 22.23 -11.49
CA LYS A 458 -12.76 21.78 -11.39
C LYS A 458 -12.84 20.24 -11.39
N ALA A 459 -13.53 19.69 -10.39
CA ALA A 459 -13.79 18.26 -10.27
C ALA A 459 -15.19 17.97 -9.69
N ILE A 460 -15.84 16.92 -10.17
CA ILE A 460 -16.97 16.26 -9.49
C ILE A 460 -16.47 14.91 -8.97
N VAL A 461 -16.78 14.57 -7.72
CA VAL A 461 -16.55 13.23 -7.15
C VAL A 461 -17.91 12.64 -6.79
N LEU A 462 -18.25 11.54 -7.46
CA LEU A 462 -19.47 10.76 -7.25
C LEU A 462 -19.13 9.62 -6.28
N LEU A 463 -19.86 9.53 -5.17
CA LEU A 463 -19.66 8.58 -4.08
C LEU A 463 -20.77 7.52 -4.11
N PHE A 464 -20.39 6.24 -4.05
CA PHE A 464 -21.31 5.11 -4.16
C PHE A 464 -21.28 4.23 -2.89
N PRO A 465 -21.72 4.74 -1.71
CA PRO A 465 -21.62 4.03 -0.43
C PRO A 465 -22.51 2.78 -0.32
N HIS A 466 -23.39 2.55 -1.30
CA HIS A 466 -24.23 1.36 -1.37
C HIS A 466 -23.57 0.22 -2.16
N VAL A 467 -22.50 0.47 -2.91
CA VAL A 467 -21.74 -0.56 -3.62
C VAL A 467 -20.82 -1.25 -2.60
N PRO A 468 -20.96 -2.56 -2.35
CA PRO A 468 -20.09 -3.30 -1.46
C PRO A 468 -18.64 -3.22 -1.93
N LEU A 469 -17.69 -3.20 -1.01
CA LEU A 469 -16.29 -2.94 -1.36
C LEU A 469 -15.71 -4.06 -2.23
N VAL A 470 -16.23 -5.28 -2.08
CA VAL A 470 -15.90 -6.47 -2.91
C VAL A 470 -16.37 -6.33 -4.36
N HIS A 471 -17.44 -5.57 -4.60
CA HIS A 471 -17.96 -5.31 -5.95
C HIS A 471 -17.40 -4.02 -6.56
N ALA A 472 -16.68 -3.22 -5.78
CA ALA A 472 -16.14 -1.94 -6.24
C ALA A 472 -15.21 -2.06 -7.47
N PRO A 473 -14.28 -3.03 -7.60
CA PRO A 473 -13.48 -3.18 -8.82
C PRO A 473 -14.36 -3.41 -10.06
N GLN A 474 -15.31 -4.34 -9.98
CA GLN A 474 -16.21 -4.64 -11.10
C GLN A 474 -17.08 -3.44 -11.50
N VAL A 475 -17.64 -2.72 -10.52
CA VAL A 475 -18.59 -1.63 -10.76
C VAL A 475 -17.87 -0.33 -11.16
N ILE A 476 -16.82 0.06 -10.43
CA ILE A 476 -16.10 1.32 -10.64
C ILE A 476 -15.17 1.21 -11.84
N ASP A 477 -14.29 0.21 -11.90
CA ASP A 477 -13.33 0.06 -13.00
C ASP A 477 -14.05 -0.32 -14.30
N GLY A 478 -15.10 -1.16 -14.21
CA GLY A 478 -15.96 -1.47 -15.35
C GLY A 478 -16.66 -0.25 -15.93
N THR A 479 -17.18 0.65 -15.07
CA THR A 479 -17.78 1.92 -15.52
C THR A 479 -16.72 2.86 -16.10
N GLN A 480 -15.54 2.95 -15.48
CA GLN A 480 -14.43 3.76 -15.98
C GLN A 480 -14.00 3.28 -17.37
N ALA A 481 -13.75 1.97 -17.53
CA ALA A 481 -13.31 1.38 -18.79
C ALA A 481 -14.35 1.54 -19.92
N ALA A 482 -15.64 1.45 -19.60
CA ALA A 482 -16.73 1.67 -20.54
C ALA A 482 -16.86 3.14 -21.02
N LEU A 483 -16.48 4.11 -20.17
CA LEU A 483 -16.63 5.54 -20.45
C LEU A 483 -15.33 6.26 -20.83
N LYS A 484 -14.16 5.65 -20.59
CA LYS A 484 -12.84 6.30 -20.74
C LYS A 484 -12.65 6.94 -22.12
N GLU A 485 -13.04 6.25 -23.19
CA GLU A 485 -12.91 6.75 -24.57
C GLU A 485 -13.79 7.98 -24.83
N GLU A 486 -15.03 7.98 -24.36
CA GLU A 486 -15.94 9.12 -24.47
C GLU A 486 -15.44 10.33 -23.68
N PHE A 487 -14.95 10.13 -22.45
CA PHE A 487 -14.43 11.19 -21.59
C PHE A 487 -13.13 11.79 -22.14
N VAL A 488 -12.19 10.95 -22.58
CA VAL A 488 -10.91 11.39 -23.18
C VAL A 488 -11.16 12.20 -24.46
N SER A 489 -12.10 11.78 -25.31
CA SER A 489 -12.48 12.55 -26.52
C SER A 489 -12.99 13.97 -26.22
N ARG A 490 -13.58 14.18 -25.03
CA ARG A 490 -14.04 15.49 -24.54
C ARG A 490 -12.92 16.33 -23.90
N GLY A 491 -11.78 15.73 -23.58
CA GLY A 491 -10.69 16.35 -22.81
C GLY A 491 -10.90 16.24 -21.29
N LEU A 492 -11.62 15.21 -20.86
CA LEU A 492 -11.89 14.89 -19.46
C LEU A 492 -11.18 13.59 -19.07
N MET A 493 -10.87 13.46 -17.78
CA MET A 493 -10.48 12.19 -17.17
C MET A 493 -11.57 11.74 -16.21
N LEU A 494 -11.82 10.43 -16.22
CA LEU A 494 -12.66 9.72 -15.26
C LEU A 494 -11.73 8.85 -14.43
N GLY A 495 -11.57 9.18 -13.15
CA GLY A 495 -10.70 8.47 -12.21
C GLY A 495 -11.48 7.53 -11.28
N GLU A 496 -11.00 6.31 -11.17
CA GLU A 496 -11.46 5.23 -10.30
C GLU A 496 -10.87 5.35 -8.88
N PHE A 497 -11.70 5.19 -7.86
CA PHE A 497 -11.28 5.18 -6.45
C PHE A 497 -12.07 4.12 -5.67
N HIS A 498 -11.40 3.21 -4.98
CA HIS A 498 -12.01 2.18 -4.11
C HIS A 498 -10.92 1.48 -3.29
N LEU A 499 -11.30 0.81 -2.20
CA LEU A 499 -10.36 0.21 -1.24
C LEU A 499 -9.36 -0.77 -1.89
N LEU A 500 -9.82 -1.53 -2.88
CA LEU A 500 -9.06 -2.56 -3.58
C LEU A 500 -8.25 -2.04 -4.79
N ASN A 501 -8.18 -0.71 -4.99
CA ASN A 501 -7.49 -0.17 -6.16
C ASN A 501 -5.98 -0.42 -6.08
N ASN A 502 -5.41 -1.03 -7.13
CA ASN A 502 -4.00 -1.40 -7.19
C ASN A 502 -3.19 -0.55 -8.20
N SER A 503 -3.73 0.59 -8.66
CA SER A 503 -3.00 1.53 -9.51
C SER A 503 -1.91 2.24 -8.72
N CYS A 504 -0.65 2.02 -9.10
CA CYS A 504 0.49 2.58 -8.39
C CYS A 504 0.77 4.06 -8.72
N GLY A 505 1.47 4.73 -7.81
CA GLY A 505 1.84 6.13 -7.94
C GLY A 505 2.99 6.36 -8.92
N LEU A 506 2.90 7.42 -9.73
CA LEU A 506 3.86 7.79 -10.78
C LEU A 506 5.33 7.95 -10.33
N HIS A 507 5.58 8.11 -9.03
CA HIS A 507 6.92 8.27 -8.45
C HIS A 507 7.28 7.21 -7.39
N ASN A 508 6.34 6.30 -7.07
CA ASN A 508 6.59 5.15 -6.21
C ASN A 508 5.60 4.04 -6.56
N ALA A 509 6.12 2.93 -7.09
CA ALA A 509 5.33 1.75 -7.44
C ALA A 509 4.63 1.10 -6.24
N ASN A 510 5.13 1.34 -5.02
CA ASN A 510 4.60 0.77 -3.77
C ASN A 510 3.63 1.72 -3.03
N PHE A 511 3.06 2.70 -3.73
CA PHE A 511 2.13 3.69 -3.19
C PHE A 511 0.84 3.67 -4.02
N PHE A 512 -0.32 3.51 -3.39
CA PHE A 512 -1.62 3.31 -4.06
C PHE A 512 -2.57 4.47 -3.76
N PRO A 513 -2.37 5.65 -4.40
CA PRO A 513 -3.06 6.89 -4.04
C PRO A 513 -4.57 6.90 -4.35
N LEU A 514 -5.09 5.90 -5.07
CA LEU A 514 -6.49 5.80 -5.45
C LEU A 514 -7.32 4.94 -4.46
N ARG A 515 -6.70 4.39 -3.42
CA ARG A 515 -7.42 3.62 -2.39
C ARG A 515 -8.26 4.55 -1.51
N MET A 516 -9.54 4.20 -1.36
CA MET A 516 -10.56 4.98 -0.65
C MET A 516 -11.66 4.08 -0.07
N LEU A 517 -12.08 4.33 1.18
CA LEU A 517 -13.12 3.54 1.87
C LEU A 517 -14.52 3.64 1.26
N CYS A 518 -14.79 4.62 0.39
CA CYS A 518 -16.04 4.72 -0.35
C CYS A 518 -15.73 4.56 -1.85
N PRO A 519 -16.35 3.62 -2.56
CA PRO A 519 -16.21 3.50 -4.00
C PRO A 519 -16.65 4.81 -4.68
N ALA A 520 -15.82 5.35 -5.55
CA ALA A 520 -16.03 6.67 -6.13
C ALA A 520 -15.50 6.80 -7.55
N LEU A 521 -16.13 7.70 -8.31
CA LEU A 521 -15.69 8.13 -9.64
C LEU A 521 -15.49 9.63 -9.65
N ALA A 522 -14.29 10.08 -10.06
CA ALA A 522 -13.94 11.49 -10.15
C ALA A 522 -13.89 11.96 -11.61
N ILE A 523 -14.74 12.93 -11.96
CA ILE A 523 -14.73 13.63 -13.25
C ILE A 523 -13.89 14.90 -13.10
N ARG A 524 -12.86 15.07 -13.93
CA ARG A 524 -12.05 16.30 -13.99
C ARG A 524 -11.62 16.63 -15.42
N HIS A 525 -11.12 17.84 -15.63
CA HIS A 525 -10.36 18.12 -16.85
C HIS A 525 -9.08 17.28 -16.91
N MET A 526 -8.73 16.86 -18.13
CA MET A 526 -7.45 16.23 -18.43
C MET A 526 -6.32 17.28 -18.32
N VAL A 527 -5.11 16.83 -18.01
CA VAL A 527 -3.90 17.64 -17.85
C VAL A 527 -2.73 17.03 -18.62
N PRO A 528 -1.66 17.78 -18.94
CA PRO A 528 -0.57 17.25 -19.75
C PRO A 528 0.08 15.98 -19.17
N SER A 529 0.17 15.86 -17.84
CA SER A 529 0.71 14.66 -17.17
C SER A 529 -0.18 13.42 -17.26
N ASP A 530 -1.34 13.48 -17.90
CA ASP A 530 -2.21 12.31 -18.08
C ASP A 530 -1.81 11.40 -19.24
N LEU A 531 -0.85 11.81 -20.09
CA LEU A 531 -0.39 11.05 -21.26
C LEU A 531 -0.01 9.60 -20.93
N VAL A 532 0.66 9.39 -19.80
CA VAL A 532 1.04 8.07 -19.26
C VAL A 532 -0.14 7.12 -19.04
N PHE A 533 -1.34 7.64 -18.75
CA PHE A 533 -2.55 6.84 -18.55
C PHE A 533 -3.31 6.53 -19.86
N LEU A 534 -2.81 7.03 -21.00
CA LEU A 534 -3.43 6.92 -22.33
C LEU A 534 -2.58 6.10 -23.30
N SER A 535 -1.25 6.07 -23.13
CA SER A 535 -0.31 5.47 -24.08
C SER A 535 0.15 4.04 -23.73
N GLY A 536 -0.19 3.54 -22.53
CA GLY A 536 0.27 2.24 -22.02
C GLY A 536 -0.19 1.02 -22.83
N ALA A 537 0.67 0.00 -22.87
CA ALA A 537 0.51 -1.21 -23.69
C ALA A 537 -0.69 -2.11 -23.33
N GLN A 538 -1.38 -1.85 -22.20
CA GLN A 538 -2.63 -2.53 -21.84
C GLN A 538 -3.79 -2.20 -22.81
N TYR A 539 -3.66 -1.18 -23.65
CA TYR A 539 -4.68 -0.80 -24.63
C TYR A 539 -4.33 -1.30 -26.04
N PRO A 540 -5.31 -1.89 -26.78
CA PRO A 540 -5.14 -2.24 -28.17
C PRO A 540 -4.66 -1.05 -29.01
N PRO A 541 -3.84 -1.27 -30.07
CA PRO A 541 -3.17 -0.18 -30.79
C PRO A 541 -4.14 0.89 -31.33
N ARG A 542 -5.27 0.47 -31.91
CA ARG A 542 -6.32 1.40 -32.38
C ARG A 542 -6.91 2.29 -31.27
N ARG A 543 -7.03 1.77 -30.05
CA ARG A 543 -7.51 2.54 -28.88
C ARG A 543 -6.43 3.50 -28.36
N ARG A 544 -5.16 3.08 -28.35
CA ARG A 544 -4.02 3.99 -28.08
C ARG A 544 -4.02 5.16 -29.08
N ALA A 545 -4.16 4.89 -30.38
CA ALA A 545 -4.24 5.93 -31.40
C ALA A 545 -5.39 6.92 -31.16
N ALA A 546 -6.62 6.43 -30.88
CA ALA A 546 -7.77 7.28 -30.59
C ALA A 546 -7.58 8.15 -29.34
N PHE A 547 -6.96 7.60 -28.28
CA PHE A 547 -6.63 8.37 -27.07
C PHE A 547 -5.57 9.44 -27.35
N LEU A 548 -4.50 9.11 -28.09
CA LEU A 548 -3.42 10.03 -28.43
C LEU A 548 -3.90 11.17 -29.34
N GLN A 549 -4.70 10.87 -30.37
CA GLN A 549 -5.37 11.87 -31.22
C GLN A 549 -6.23 12.83 -30.39
N SER A 550 -7.06 12.28 -29.49
CA SER A 550 -7.90 13.08 -28.59
C SER A 550 -7.06 13.95 -27.64
N TYR A 551 -5.97 13.41 -27.10
CA TYR A 551 -5.05 14.13 -26.22
C TYR A 551 -4.38 15.29 -26.94
N ILE A 552 -3.80 15.06 -28.12
CA ILE A 552 -3.14 16.09 -28.94
C ILE A 552 -4.13 17.20 -29.27
N ALA A 553 -5.33 16.84 -29.76
CA ALA A 553 -6.38 17.80 -30.11
C ALA A 553 -6.86 18.67 -28.93
N LYS A 554 -6.75 18.19 -27.68
CA LYS A 554 -7.17 18.91 -26.47
C LYS A 554 -6.04 19.66 -25.77
N MET A 555 -4.79 19.24 -25.97
CA MET A 555 -3.61 19.81 -25.29
C MET A 555 -2.83 20.81 -26.15
N SER A 556 -2.99 20.80 -27.48
CA SER A 556 -2.25 21.69 -28.40
C SER A 556 -2.40 23.19 -28.09
N ASP A 557 -3.56 23.62 -27.58
CA ASP A 557 -3.82 25.02 -27.22
C ASP A 557 -3.20 25.45 -25.87
N GLN A 558 -2.61 24.51 -25.09
CA GLN A 558 -2.05 24.83 -23.79
C GLN A 558 -0.70 25.55 -23.89
N LYS A 559 -0.64 26.74 -23.29
CA LYS A 559 0.56 27.59 -23.29
C LYS A 559 1.53 27.17 -22.18
N GLY A 560 2.64 26.54 -22.57
CA GLY A 560 3.77 26.29 -21.68
C GLY A 560 4.71 25.22 -22.23
N ALA A 561 6.03 25.41 -22.06
CA ALA A 561 7.05 24.55 -22.67
C ALA A 561 6.89 23.06 -22.28
N LYS A 562 6.48 22.77 -21.04
CA LYS A 562 6.21 21.39 -20.62
C LYS A 562 5.00 20.80 -21.35
N ALA A 563 3.89 21.53 -21.47
CA ALA A 563 2.71 21.03 -22.17
C ALA A 563 3.00 20.78 -23.66
N GLN A 564 3.78 21.66 -24.28
CA GLN A 564 4.23 21.49 -25.66
C GLN A 564 5.16 20.28 -25.85
N ALA A 565 6.03 19.98 -24.88
CA ALA A 565 6.87 18.78 -24.90
C ALA A 565 6.04 17.49 -24.78
N GLU A 566 5.04 17.44 -23.89
CA GLU A 566 4.13 16.29 -23.77
C GLU A 566 3.27 16.10 -25.04
N VAL A 567 2.85 17.19 -25.71
CA VAL A 567 2.14 17.11 -27.00
C VAL A 567 3.05 16.60 -28.13
N ALA A 568 4.29 17.06 -28.19
CA ALA A 568 5.27 16.56 -29.16
C ALA A 568 5.54 15.06 -28.95
N HIS A 569 5.74 14.64 -27.69
CA HIS A 569 5.93 13.24 -27.37
C HIS A 569 4.68 12.39 -27.69
N ALA A 570 3.47 12.91 -27.41
CA ALA A 570 2.23 12.24 -27.81
C ALA A 570 2.11 12.06 -29.33
N GLN A 571 2.62 12.99 -30.13
CA GLN A 571 2.69 12.86 -31.59
C GLN A 571 3.66 11.74 -32.02
N GLU A 572 4.87 11.69 -31.45
CA GLU A 572 5.82 10.60 -31.70
C GLU A 572 5.21 9.22 -31.37
N MET A 573 4.50 9.13 -30.23
CA MET A 573 3.79 7.91 -29.84
C MET A 573 2.64 7.58 -30.80
N LEU A 574 1.92 8.59 -31.30
CA LEU A 574 0.83 8.38 -32.25
C LEU A 574 1.38 7.84 -33.58
N ASP A 575 2.43 8.45 -34.12
CA ASP A 575 3.04 8.04 -35.39
C ASP A 575 3.56 6.60 -35.31
N ALA A 576 4.17 6.22 -34.19
CA ALA A 576 4.60 4.84 -33.94
C ALA A 576 3.43 3.84 -33.87
N VAL A 577 2.31 4.22 -33.25
CA VAL A 577 1.11 3.36 -33.15
C VAL A 577 0.34 3.30 -34.47
N LEU A 578 0.34 4.35 -35.28
CA LEU A 578 -0.22 4.34 -36.64
C LEU A 578 0.58 3.38 -37.55
N ALA A 579 1.91 3.44 -37.48
CA ALA A 579 2.78 2.48 -38.16
C ALA A 579 2.53 1.03 -37.70
N GLU A 580 2.29 0.79 -36.40
CA GLU A 580 1.94 -0.53 -35.85
C GLU A 580 0.63 -1.11 -36.45
N ILE A 581 -0.34 -0.26 -36.80
CA ILE A 581 -1.62 -0.68 -37.41
C ILE A 581 -1.67 -0.54 -38.94
N GLY A 582 -0.57 -0.11 -39.58
CA GLY A 582 -0.46 0.07 -41.02
C GLY A 582 -1.33 1.21 -41.57
N GLN A 583 -1.40 2.34 -40.86
CA GLN A 583 -2.10 3.58 -41.25
C GLN A 583 -1.15 4.75 -41.45
#